data_AF-A0A966ZBS3-F1
#
_entry.id   AF-A0A966ZBS3-F1
#
_cell.length_a   1.000
_cell.length_b   1.000
_cell.length_c   1.000
_cell.angle_alpha   90.00
_cell.angle_beta   90.00
_cell.angle_gamma   90.00
#
_symmetry.space_group_name_H-M   'P 1'
#
loop_
_entity.id
_entity.type
_entity.pdbx_description
1 polymer ?
#
loop_
_entity_poly.entity_id
_entity_poly.type
_entity_poly.pdbx_seq_one_letter_code
_entity_poly.pdbx_strand_id
1 'polypeptide(L)'
;MSNQRSDAAIYDRRGIPILPGDTVKIFHFVAALRRERRFMYKFAVETFKRGDGLTLLRMSHLNVRQETYWLVMDGSVLADHEIVQGYAGVEIGGSYRDRKRKSR
;
A
#
# COMPACT_ATOMS: atom_id res chain seq x y z
N MET A 1 29.16 14.15 0.00
CA MET A 1 27.82 14.75 -0.15
C MET A 1 26.82 13.62 -0.22
N SER A 2 26.26 13.20 0.92
CA SER A 2 25.29 12.10 0.97
C SER A 2 23.94 12.59 0.48
N ASN A 3 23.49 12.05 -0.65
CA ASN A 3 22.21 12.32 -1.25
C ASN A 3 21.10 11.93 -0.24
N GLN A 4 20.42 12.90 0.37
CA GLN A 4 19.23 12.67 1.17
C GLN A 4 18.16 12.08 0.24
N ARG A 5 18.04 10.76 0.22
CA ARG A 5 16.92 10.10 -0.46
C ARG A 5 15.66 10.42 0.34
N SER A 6 14.87 11.33 -0.23
CA SER A 6 13.42 11.28 -0.42
C SER A 6 12.65 10.42 0.58
N ASP A 7 11.66 11.04 1.24
CA ASP A 7 10.62 10.40 2.07
C ASP A 7 10.46 8.90 1.80
N ALA A 8 10.74 8.09 2.82
CA ALA A 8 10.67 6.63 2.72
C ALA A 8 9.28 6.20 2.21
N ALA A 9 9.25 5.47 1.09
CA ALA A 9 8.00 5.10 0.41
C ALA A 9 8.04 3.65 -0.10
N ILE A 10 6.87 3.10 -0.39
CA ILE A 10 6.70 1.86 -1.14
C ILE A 10 5.57 2.06 -2.15
N TYR A 11 5.68 1.48 -3.34
CA TYR A 11 4.83 1.83 -4.47
C TYR A 11 4.00 0.65 -4.96
N ASP A 12 2.78 0.91 -5.42
CA ASP A 12 1.95 -0.07 -6.15
C ASP A 12 2.49 -0.31 -7.57
N ARG A 13 1.93 -1.28 -8.30
CA ARG A 13 2.35 -1.65 -9.67
C ARG A 13 2.32 -0.51 -10.70
N ARG A 14 1.67 0.62 -10.40
CA ARG A 14 1.59 1.81 -11.25
C ARG A 14 2.58 2.90 -10.81
N GLY A 15 3.44 2.63 -9.83
CA GLY A 15 4.37 3.61 -9.26
C GLY A 15 3.71 4.60 -8.31
N ILE A 16 2.57 4.24 -7.73
CA ILE A 16 1.82 5.12 -6.81
C ILE A 16 2.25 4.81 -5.37
N PRO A 17 2.63 5.80 -4.54
CA PRO A 17 2.97 5.54 -3.15
C PRO A 17 1.76 4.98 -2.41
N ILE A 18 1.98 3.84 -1.74
CA ILE A 18 1.03 3.24 -0.82
C ILE A 18 1.17 3.96 0.52
N LEU A 19 0.10 4.61 0.95
CA LEU A 19 0.05 5.40 2.17
C LEU A 19 -0.90 4.73 3.17
N PRO A 20 -0.82 5.05 4.48
CA PRO A 20 -1.86 4.69 5.45
C PRO A 20 -3.25 4.89 4.85
N GLY A 21 -4.13 3.94 5.18
CA GLY A 21 -5.41 3.46 4.63
C GLY A 21 -5.78 3.63 3.17
N ASP A 22 -4.78 3.45 2.31
CA ASP A 22 -5.05 2.72 1.10
C ASP A 22 -5.64 1.32 1.37
N THR A 23 -6.65 0.95 0.59
CA THR A 23 -6.99 -0.46 0.37
C THR A 23 -6.26 -0.95 -0.87
N VAL A 24 -5.46 -1.99 -0.67
CA VAL A 24 -4.58 -2.57 -1.68
C VAL A 24 -5.05 -3.96 -2.05
N LYS A 25 -5.33 -4.18 -3.33
CA LYS A 25 -5.60 -5.48 -3.92
C LYS A 25 -4.28 -6.13 -4.29
N ILE A 26 -4.05 -7.35 -3.81
CA ILE A 26 -2.81 -8.09 -3.96
C ILE A 26 -3.12 -9.41 -4.66
N PHE A 27 -2.39 -9.75 -5.71
CA PHE A 27 -2.49 -11.07 -6.33
C PHE A 27 -2.05 -12.17 -5.35
N HIS A 28 -2.84 -13.24 -5.23
CA HIS A 28 -2.54 -14.34 -4.33
C HIS A 28 -2.19 -15.62 -5.10
N PHE A 29 -3.11 -16.11 -5.94
CA PHE A 29 -2.88 -17.30 -6.77
C PHE A 29 -3.90 -17.38 -7.93
N VAL A 30 -3.72 -18.35 -8.83
CA VAL A 30 -4.71 -18.72 -9.85
C VAL A 30 -5.42 -19.99 -9.40
N ALA A 31 -6.76 -19.94 -9.26
CA ALA A 31 -7.54 -21.11 -8.87
C ALA A 31 -7.52 -22.17 -9.98
N ALA A 32 -7.07 -23.39 -9.65
CA ALA A 32 -6.83 -24.46 -10.62
C ALA A 32 -8.06 -24.83 -11.46
N LEU A 33 -9.24 -24.93 -10.83
CA LEU A 33 -10.45 -25.45 -11.50
C LEU A 33 -11.03 -24.49 -12.55
N ARG A 34 -10.96 -23.18 -12.31
CA ARG A 34 -11.59 -22.14 -13.17
C ARG A 34 -10.59 -21.21 -13.84
N ARG A 35 -9.28 -21.38 -13.58
CA ARG A 35 -8.20 -20.50 -14.03
C ARG A 35 -8.43 -19.03 -13.68
N GLU A 36 -9.18 -18.80 -12.59
CA GLU A 36 -9.52 -17.46 -12.11
C GLU A 36 -8.41 -16.93 -11.21
N ARG A 37 -7.98 -15.68 -11.43
CA ARG A 37 -7.04 -15.00 -10.53
C ARG A 37 -7.75 -14.67 -9.21
N ARG A 38 -7.18 -15.11 -8.10
CA ARG A 38 -7.62 -14.78 -6.75
C ARG A 38 -6.75 -13.67 -6.18
N PHE A 39 -7.42 -12.73 -5.54
CA PHE A 39 -6.80 -11.56 -4.94
C PHE A 39 -7.14 -11.51 -3.45
N MET A 40 -6.23 -10.96 -2.66
CA MET A 40 -6.49 -10.56 -1.28
C MET A 40 -6.56 -9.04 -1.22
N TYR A 41 -7.34 -8.53 -0.28
CA TYR A 41 -7.40 -7.10 0.02
C TYR A 41 -6.74 -6.88 1.37
N LYS A 42 -5.90 -5.84 1.43
CA LYS A 42 -5.20 -5.40 2.64
C LYS A 42 -5.44 -3.92 2.84
N PHE A 43 -5.36 -3.48 4.07
CA PHE A 43 -5.50 -2.08 4.43
C PHE A 43 -4.20 -1.57 5.03
N ALA A 44 -3.64 -0.51 4.45
CA ALA A 44 -2.50 0.17 5.03
C ALA A 44 -2.94 0.85 6.32
N VAL A 45 -2.28 0.63 7.45
CA VAL A 45 -2.77 1.12 8.75
C VAL A 45 -2.03 2.37 9.17
N GLU A 46 -0.71 2.29 9.26
CA GLU A 46 0.14 3.36 9.76
C GLU A 46 1.57 3.17 9.25
N THR A 47 2.37 4.24 9.36
CA THR A 47 3.82 4.16 9.18
C THR A 47 4.50 4.15 10.54
N PHE A 48 5.60 3.41 10.67
CA PHE A 48 6.39 3.33 11.88
C PHE A 48 7.87 3.52 11.53
N LYS A 49 8.52 4.50 12.15
CA LYS A 49 9.96 4.72 12.02
C LYS A 49 10.68 4.04 13.18
N ARG A 50 11.47 3.01 12.87
CA ARG A 50 12.28 2.29 13.84
C ARG A 50 13.54 3.10 14.20
N GLY A 51 14.09 2.87 15.40
CA GLY A 51 15.22 3.64 15.93
C GLY A 51 16.52 3.55 15.12
N ASP A 52 16.65 2.56 14.24
CA ASP A 52 17.76 2.38 13.31
C ASP A 52 17.55 3.11 11.96
N GLY A 53 16.52 3.94 11.85
CA GLY A 53 16.22 4.74 10.67
C GLY A 53 15.36 4.04 9.63
N LEU A 54 14.98 2.78 9.85
CA LEU A 54 14.13 2.02 8.93
C LEU A 54 12.65 2.43 9.09
N THR A 55 12.00 2.78 7.98
CA THR A 55 10.56 3.10 7.96
C THR A 55 9.76 1.90 7.46
N LEU A 56 8.74 1.53 8.21
CA LEU A 56 7.84 0.41 7.92
C LEU A 56 6.41 0.90 7.67
N LEU A 57 5.69 0.23 6.77
CA LEU A 57 4.25 0.36 6.59
C LEU A 57 3.55 -0.86 7.18
N ARG A 58 2.62 -0.64 8.12
CA ARG A 58 1.78 -1.72 8.69
C ARG A 58 0.63 -2.02 7.74
N MET A 59 0.43 -3.30 7.42
CA MET A 59 -0.66 -3.78 6.56
C MET A 59 -1.58 -4.72 7.34
N SER A 60 -2.87 -4.43 7.36
CA SER A 60 -3.92 -5.28 7.95
C SER A 60 -4.38 -6.35 6.98
N HIS A 61 -4.60 -7.56 7.50
CA HIS A 61 -5.21 -8.67 6.77
C HIS A 61 -6.73 -8.52 6.55
N LEU A 62 -7.38 -7.51 7.15
CA LEU A 62 -8.83 -7.33 7.13
C LEU A 62 -9.60 -8.57 7.58
N ASN A 63 -9.08 -9.26 8.60
CA ASN A 63 -9.70 -10.43 9.18
C ASN A 63 -10.16 -10.16 10.62
N VAL A 64 -11.04 -11.03 11.14
CA VAL A 64 -11.59 -10.93 12.51
C VAL A 64 -10.49 -10.99 13.58
N ARG A 65 -9.38 -11.68 13.29
CA ARG A 65 -8.22 -11.83 14.17
C ARG A 65 -7.31 -10.60 14.20
N GLN A 66 -7.60 -9.58 13.38
CA GLN A 66 -6.83 -8.34 13.28
C GLN A 66 -5.34 -8.57 13.00
N GLU A 67 -5.01 -9.61 12.23
CA GLU A 67 -3.62 -9.93 11.88
C GLU A 67 -3.02 -8.82 11.01
N THR A 68 -1.74 -8.53 11.23
CA THR A 68 -1.00 -7.50 10.49
C THR A 68 0.40 -8.00 10.09
N TYR A 69 0.99 -7.36 9.09
CA TYR A 69 2.39 -7.54 8.71
C TYR A 69 3.03 -6.19 8.36
N TRP A 70 4.35 -6.17 8.25
CA TRP A 70 5.12 -4.96 7.97
C TRP A 70 5.80 -5.05 6.60
N LEU A 71 5.76 -3.96 5.86
CA LEU A 71 6.52 -3.75 4.63
C LEU A 71 7.60 -2.69 4.86
N VAL A 72 8.79 -2.89 4.30
CA VAL A 72 9.87 -1.90 4.35
C VAL A 72 9.62 -0.83 3.30
N MET A 73 9.69 0.44 3.69
CA MET A 73 9.50 1.58 2.78
C MET A 73 10.84 2.00 2.15
N ASP A 74 11.39 1.13 1.30
CA ASP A 74 12.73 1.25 0.69
C ASP A 74 12.73 1.85 -0.73
N GLY A 75 11.57 2.27 -1.22
CA GLY A 75 11.36 2.78 -2.57
C GLY A 75 10.96 1.73 -3.60
N SER A 76 10.76 0.46 -3.19
CA SER A 76 10.39 -0.62 -4.09
C SER A 76 9.01 -0.46 -4.71
N VAL A 77 8.86 -0.98 -5.93
CA VAL A 77 7.58 -1.11 -6.65
C VAL A 77 7.10 -2.55 -6.51
N LEU A 78 5.91 -2.73 -5.94
CA LEU A 78 5.29 -4.03 -5.73
C LEU A 78 4.43 -4.40 -6.95
N ALA A 79 4.96 -5.25 -7.82
CA ALA A 79 4.33 -5.61 -9.11
C ALA A 79 2.92 -6.22 -8.98
N ASP A 80 2.66 -6.92 -7.87
CA ASP A 80 1.39 -7.59 -7.61
C ASP A 80 0.38 -6.77 -6.79
N HIS A 81 0.73 -5.53 -6.45
CA HIS A 81 -0.08 -4.67 -5.60
C HIS A 81 -0.76 -3.57 -6.42
N GLU A 82 -2.04 -3.35 -6.17
CA GLU A 82 -2.81 -2.29 -6.80
C GLU A 82 -3.66 -1.57 -5.75
N ILE A 83 -3.46 -0.26 -5.62
CA ILE A 83 -4.35 0.57 -4.80
C ILE A 83 -5.71 0.63 -5.51
N VAL A 84 -6.75 0.13 -4.84
CA VAL A 84 -8.13 0.11 -5.36
C VAL A 84 -9.02 1.15 -4.69
N GLN A 85 -8.62 1.66 -3.54
CA GLN A 85 -9.30 2.74 -2.82
C GLN A 85 -8.29 3.53 -1.98
N GLY A 86 -8.37 4.85 -2.00
CA GLY A 86 -7.42 5.75 -1.32
C GLY A 86 -7.93 6.40 -0.03
N TYR A 87 -6.98 6.75 0.87
CA TYR A 87 -7.17 7.20 2.26
C TYR A 87 -7.64 8.63 2.56
N ALA A 88 -8.05 8.77 3.82
CA ALA A 88 -8.37 9.91 4.69
C ALA A 88 -7.97 11.29 4.16
N GLY A 89 -8.99 12.12 3.91
CA GLY A 89 -8.87 13.45 3.31
C GLY A 89 -9.49 13.54 1.90
N VAL A 90 -9.92 12.42 1.34
CA VAL A 90 -10.81 12.35 0.17
C VAL A 90 -12.19 11.92 0.67
N GLU A 91 -13.27 12.54 0.17
CA GLU A 91 -14.64 12.13 0.53
C GLU A 91 -14.84 10.62 0.28
N ILE A 92 -15.72 10.00 1.07
CA ILE A 92 -16.13 8.60 0.86
C ILE A 92 -16.61 8.46 -0.60
N GLY A 93 -15.90 7.66 -1.40
CA GLY A 93 -16.15 7.50 -2.85
C GLY A 93 -15.08 8.10 -3.77
N GLY A 94 -14.09 8.81 -3.23
CA GLY A 94 -13.01 9.38 -4.03
C GLY A 94 -11.91 8.39 -4.44
N SER A 95 -11.29 8.69 -5.57
CA SER A 95 -10.34 7.85 -6.30
C SER A 95 -8.88 8.31 -6.13
N TYR A 96 -7.93 7.49 -6.58
CA TYR A 96 -6.53 7.89 -6.69
C TYR A 96 -6.32 9.20 -7.50
N ARG A 97 -7.16 9.48 -8.52
CA ARG A 97 -7.06 10.71 -9.31
C ARG A 97 -7.28 11.97 -8.47
N ASP A 98 -8.06 11.86 -7.40
CA ASP A 98 -8.38 12.98 -6.52
C ASP A 98 -7.18 13.37 -5.64
N ARG A 99 -6.21 12.46 -5.45
CA ARG A 99 -4.91 12.77 -4.80
C ARG A 99 -4.03 13.70 -5.64
N LYS A 100 -3.97 13.50 -6.95
CA LYS A 100 -3.15 14.32 -7.86
C LYS A 100 -3.61 15.78 -7.94
N ARG A 101 -4.86 16.08 -7.57
CA ARG A 101 -5.42 17.44 -7.56
C ARG A 101 -5.03 18.24 -6.32
N LYS A 102 -4.78 17.59 -5.18
CA LYS A 102 -4.40 18.25 -3.92
C LYS A 102 -2.88 18.47 -3.77
N SER A 103 -2.07 17.86 -4.62
CA SER A 103 -0.60 18.04 -4.63
C SER A 103 -0.13 19.13 -5.60
N ARG A 104 -1.04 19.97 -6.10
CA ARG A 104 -0.76 21.19 -6.88
C ARG A 104 -1.18 22.38 -6.02
#